data_AF-A0A7E4W383-F1
#
_entry.id   AF-A0A7E4W383-F1
#
_cell.length_a   1.000
_cell.length_b   1.000
_cell.length_c   1.000
_cell.angle_alpha   90.00
_cell.angle_beta   90.00
_cell.angle_gamma   90.00
#
_symmetry.space_group_name_H-M   'P 1'
#
loop_
_entity.id
_entity.type
_entity.pdbx_description
1 polymer ?
#
loop_
_entity_poly.entity_id
_entity_poly.type
_entity_poly.pdbx_seq_one_letter_code
_entity_poly.pdbx_strand_id
1 'polypeptide(L)'
;MSWFKSNLEFSAGPLRSARSYYPGDDGVDSGTRMMIDLALSDVQKAITDFEKRKEEERQNELKKTSQPDYSWLMDWKHKVKKTLSFKECSDIETQCQKLKPCEWKDCINAWRERLPTCSTRDEIVESFMDIVVTTVNTRINRELQMIREADTPPQRMTPPEYSRSVSELSVLSLRFPGIALSSPNIRDFNEPSDIV
;
A
#
# COMPACT_ATOMS: atom_id res chain seq x y z
N MET A 1 19.09 -34.10 -39.80
CA MET A 1 17.96 -33.18 -40.07
C MET A 1 17.57 -32.48 -38.76
N SER A 2 18.19 -31.33 -38.46
CA SER A 2 17.97 -30.55 -37.23
C SER A 2 17.30 -29.23 -37.60
N TRP A 3 15.97 -29.21 -37.71
CA TRP A 3 15.18 -28.06 -38.19
C TRP A 3 14.09 -27.59 -37.22
N PHE A 4 14.17 -27.93 -35.92
CA PHE A 4 13.27 -27.40 -34.90
C PHE A 4 14.03 -26.99 -33.65
N LYS A 5 14.72 -25.85 -33.74
CA LYS A 5 15.02 -25.00 -32.58
C LYS A 5 14.51 -23.60 -32.90
N SER A 6 13.18 -23.48 -33.03
CA SER A 6 12.52 -22.19 -33.08
C SER A 6 12.36 -21.73 -31.64
N ASN A 7 13.14 -20.72 -31.28
CA ASN A 7 12.95 -19.87 -30.10
C ASN A 7 11.47 -19.52 -29.95
N LEU A 8 10.81 -20.13 -28.98
CA LEU A 8 9.58 -19.59 -28.40
C LEU A 8 9.95 -18.85 -27.11
N GLU A 9 10.89 -17.90 -27.25
CA GLU A 9 10.85 -16.74 -26.37
C GLU A 9 9.59 -15.96 -26.77
N PHE A 10 8.47 -16.37 -26.18
CA PHE A 10 7.30 -15.51 -26.05
C PHE A 10 7.75 -14.37 -25.11
N SER A 11 8.53 -13.46 -25.68
CA SER A 11 8.83 -12.16 -25.11
C SER A 11 7.46 -11.54 -24.88
N ALA A 12 7.01 -11.57 -23.63
CA ALA A 12 5.94 -10.72 -23.17
C ALA A 12 6.33 -9.32 -23.62
N GLY A 13 5.70 -8.85 -24.69
CA GLY A 13 5.99 -7.54 -25.25
C GLY A 13 5.90 -6.49 -24.14
N PRO A 14 6.57 -5.34 -24.30
CA PRO A 14 6.55 -4.28 -23.30
C PRO A 14 5.13 -4.04 -22.82
N LEU A 15 4.93 -4.01 -21.49
CA LEU A 15 3.64 -3.74 -20.86
C LEU A 15 3.02 -2.53 -21.55
N ARG A 16 1.94 -2.77 -22.30
CA ARG A 16 1.23 -1.70 -23.00
C ARG A 16 0.47 -0.93 -21.94
N SER A 17 1.13 0.06 -21.33
CA SER A 17 0.43 1.10 -20.60
C SER A 17 -0.69 1.62 -21.51
N ALA A 18 -1.89 1.79 -20.96
CA ALA A 18 -3.03 2.30 -21.73
C ALA A 18 -2.87 3.78 -22.10
N ARG A 19 -1.80 4.43 -21.64
CA ARG A 19 -1.61 5.88 -21.71
C ARG A 19 -0.77 6.30 -22.91
N SER A 20 -1.15 7.43 -23.47
CA SER A 20 -0.40 8.09 -24.53
C SER A 20 0.94 8.60 -24.00
N TYR A 21 2.03 8.31 -24.71
CA TYR A 21 3.39 8.70 -24.36
C TYR A 21 3.75 10.04 -25.01
N TYR A 22 2.88 11.06 -24.88
CA TYR A 22 3.25 12.41 -25.30
C TYR A 22 4.09 13.06 -24.19
N PRO A 23 5.35 13.45 -24.46
CA PRO A 23 6.15 14.21 -23.52
C PRO A 23 5.66 15.66 -23.56
N GLY A 24 4.61 15.96 -22.80
CA GLY A 24 4.04 17.29 -22.78
C GLY A 24 2.82 17.36 -21.88
N ASP A 25 3.02 17.93 -20.70
CA ASP A 25 1.99 18.64 -19.93
C ASP A 25 0.91 17.78 -19.25
N ASP A 26 1.32 16.90 -18.35
CA ASP A 26 0.47 16.40 -17.27
C ASP A 26 1.25 16.47 -15.96
N GLY A 27 0.90 17.43 -15.10
CA GLY A 27 1.46 17.62 -13.75
C GLY A 27 1.24 16.46 -12.77
N VAL A 28 1.03 15.24 -13.28
CA VAL A 28 1.08 13.99 -12.53
C VAL A 28 2.54 13.68 -12.27
N ASP A 29 2.92 13.72 -11.00
CA ASP A 29 4.27 13.44 -10.50
C ASP A 29 4.85 12.19 -11.18
N SER A 30 5.94 12.36 -11.93
CA SER A 30 6.63 11.31 -12.69
C SER A 30 6.94 10.08 -11.81
N GLY A 31 7.21 10.31 -10.52
CA GLY A 31 7.40 9.24 -9.54
C GLY A 31 6.16 8.38 -9.34
N THR A 32 4.97 8.98 -9.31
CA THR A 32 3.70 8.25 -9.18
C THR A 32 3.44 7.37 -10.39
N ARG A 33 3.73 7.87 -11.60
CA ARG A 33 3.58 7.09 -12.84
C ARG A 33 4.48 5.86 -12.83
N MET A 34 5.75 6.03 -12.47
CA MET A 34 6.70 4.92 -12.34
C MET A 34 6.22 3.88 -11.33
N MET A 35 5.67 4.29 -10.18
CA MET A 35 5.14 3.35 -9.18
C MET A 35 3.95 2.54 -9.68
N ILE A 36 3.07 3.15 -10.48
CA ILE A 36 1.95 2.46 -11.13
C ILE A 36 2.48 1.41 -12.11
N ASP A 37 3.46 1.76 -12.95
CA ASP A 37 4.04 0.83 -13.93
C ASP A 37 4.73 -0.35 -13.23
N LEU A 38 5.45 -0.10 -12.12
CA LEU A 38 6.05 -1.15 -11.29
C LEU A 38 4.98 -2.07 -10.69
N ALA A 39 3.89 -1.51 -10.17
CA ALA A 39 2.79 -2.30 -9.62
C ALA A 39 2.11 -3.17 -10.68
N LEU A 40 1.85 -2.63 -11.88
CA LEU A 40 1.32 -3.40 -13.00
C LEU A 40 2.25 -4.55 -13.41
N SER A 41 3.56 -4.26 -13.49
CA SER A 41 4.56 -5.27 -13.78
C SER A 41 4.58 -6.38 -12.73
N ASP A 42 4.50 -6.01 -11.46
CA ASP A 42 4.48 -6.94 -10.34
C ASP A 42 3.22 -7.82 -10.37
N VAL A 43 2.03 -7.25 -10.60
CA VAL A 43 0.78 -8.01 -10.73
C VAL A 43 0.84 -8.96 -11.94
N GLN A 44 1.33 -8.47 -13.08
CA GLN A 44 1.50 -9.28 -14.29
C GLN A 44 2.47 -10.45 -14.04
N LYS A 45 3.57 -10.19 -13.33
CA LYS A 45 4.55 -11.21 -12.95
C LYS A 45 3.92 -12.27 -12.04
N ALA A 46 3.16 -11.84 -11.04
CA ALA A 46 2.45 -12.74 -10.14
C ALA A 46 1.49 -13.68 -10.89
N ILE A 47 0.74 -13.15 -11.86
CA ILE A 47 -0.13 -13.96 -12.73
C ILE A 47 0.70 -14.97 -13.55
N THR A 48 1.81 -14.54 -14.14
CA THR A 48 2.66 -15.46 -14.93
C THR A 48 3.28 -16.55 -14.08
N ASP A 49 3.72 -16.23 -12.86
CA ASP A 49 4.32 -17.19 -11.93
C ASP A 49 3.27 -18.20 -11.43
N PHE A 50 2.04 -17.72 -11.17
CA PHE A 50 0.90 -18.57 -10.81
C PHE A 50 0.54 -19.56 -11.93
N GLU A 51 0.35 -19.08 -13.16
CA GLU A 51 0.02 -19.92 -14.31
C GLU A 51 1.14 -20.91 -14.63
N LYS A 52 2.40 -20.48 -14.48
CA LYS A 52 3.56 -21.37 -14.66
C LYS A 52 3.55 -22.50 -13.64
N ARG A 53 3.33 -22.21 -12.35
CA ARG A 53 3.26 -23.23 -11.30
C ARG A 53 2.13 -24.23 -11.55
N LYS A 54 0.95 -23.73 -11.91
CA LYS A 54 -0.23 -24.55 -12.22
C LYS A 54 0.02 -25.48 -13.41
N GLU A 55 0.69 -24.99 -14.45
CA GLU A 55 1.09 -25.80 -15.60
C GLU A 55 2.13 -26.85 -15.22
N GLU A 56 3.13 -26.52 -14.39
CA GLU A 56 4.12 -27.48 -13.89
C GLU A 56 3.47 -28.60 -13.06
N GLU A 57 2.50 -28.27 -12.20
CA GLU A 57 1.71 -29.24 -11.44
C GLU A 57 0.94 -30.18 -12.37
N ARG A 58 0.21 -29.64 -13.36
CA ARG A 58 -0.50 -30.42 -14.37
C ARG A 58 0.43 -31.37 -15.14
N GLN A 59 1.58 -30.89 -15.57
CA GLN A 59 2.58 -31.71 -16.27
C GLN A 59 3.14 -32.82 -15.38
N ASN A 60 3.35 -32.53 -14.09
CA ASN A 60 3.81 -33.54 -13.14
C ASN A 60 2.75 -34.61 -12.87
N GLU A 61 1.46 -34.26 -12.85
CA GLU A 61 0.35 -35.21 -12.76
C GLU A 61 0.25 -36.11 -13.99
N LEU A 62 0.35 -35.53 -15.20
CA LEU A 62 0.35 -36.29 -16.45
C LEU A 62 1.51 -37.30 -16.52
N LYS A 63 2.70 -36.89 -16.07
CA LYS A 63 3.86 -37.79 -15.97
C LYS A 63 3.59 -38.95 -15.01
N LYS A 64 2.91 -38.71 -13.88
CA LYS A 64 2.53 -39.75 -12.91
C LYS A 64 1.48 -40.70 -13.48
N THR A 65 0.51 -40.20 -14.23
CA THR A 65 -0.59 -41.00 -14.77
C THR A 65 -0.29 -41.61 -16.15
N SER A 66 0.85 -41.27 -16.76
CA SER A 66 1.24 -41.67 -18.12
C SER A 66 0.19 -41.30 -19.18
N GLN A 67 -0.59 -40.24 -18.92
CA GLN A 67 -1.59 -39.78 -19.86
C GLN A 67 -0.97 -38.86 -20.92
N PRO A 68 -1.29 -39.04 -22.20
CA PRO A 68 -0.84 -38.14 -23.27
C PRO A 68 -1.48 -36.74 -23.15
N ASP A 69 -0.67 -35.69 -23.31
CA ASP A 69 -1.14 -34.30 -23.26
C ASP A 69 -1.72 -33.86 -24.61
N TYR A 70 -3.04 -33.68 -24.66
CA TYR A 70 -3.75 -33.14 -25.83
C TYR A 70 -4.08 -31.65 -25.69
N SER A 71 -3.42 -30.92 -24.79
CA SER A 71 -3.67 -29.48 -24.60
C SER A 71 -3.35 -28.64 -25.85
N TRP A 72 -2.51 -29.16 -26.76
CA TRP A 72 -2.26 -28.54 -28.06
C TRP A 72 -3.45 -28.65 -29.02
N LEU A 73 -4.32 -29.65 -28.82
CA LEU A 73 -5.54 -29.89 -29.60
C LEU A 73 -6.73 -29.07 -29.09
N MET A 74 -6.64 -28.50 -27.89
CA MET A 74 -7.69 -27.67 -27.32
C MET A 74 -7.78 -26.31 -28.03
N ASP A 75 -9.01 -25.91 -28.36
CA ASP A 75 -9.31 -24.60 -28.93
C ASP A 75 -8.71 -23.47 -28.08
N TRP A 76 -8.24 -22.41 -28.75
CA TRP A 76 -7.70 -21.21 -28.11
C TRP A 76 -8.65 -20.56 -27.10
N LYS A 77 -9.98 -20.76 -27.25
CA LYS A 77 -11.01 -20.26 -26.33
C LYS A 77 -10.95 -20.89 -24.92
N HIS A 78 -10.34 -22.07 -24.80
CA HIS A 78 -10.15 -22.76 -23.52
C HIS A 78 -8.77 -22.53 -22.92
N LYS A 79 -7.88 -21.81 -23.61
CA LYS A 79 -6.57 -21.47 -23.06
C LYS A 79 -6.74 -20.34 -22.05
N VAL A 80 -6.30 -20.59 -20.83
CA VAL A 80 -6.30 -19.58 -19.76
C VAL A 80 -5.46 -18.39 -20.21
N LYS A 81 -6.00 -17.19 -20.02
CA LYS A 81 -5.32 -15.93 -20.37
C LYS A 81 -4.17 -15.71 -19.39
N LYS A 82 -2.95 -15.69 -19.92
CA LYS A 82 -1.71 -15.50 -19.13
C LYS A 82 -1.38 -14.03 -18.84
N THR A 83 -2.13 -13.12 -19.43
CA THR A 83 -1.87 -11.67 -19.36
C THR A 83 -3.05 -10.92 -18.80
N LEU A 84 -2.77 -9.75 -18.23
CA LEU A 84 -3.78 -8.76 -17.90
C LEU A 84 -4.48 -8.30 -19.18
N SER A 85 -5.79 -8.14 -19.07
CA SER A 85 -6.64 -7.50 -20.06
C SER A 85 -6.41 -6.00 -20.02
N PHE A 86 -6.61 -5.33 -21.17
CA PHE A 86 -6.54 -3.87 -21.25
C PHE A 86 -7.44 -3.18 -20.23
N LYS A 87 -8.64 -3.74 -20.01
CA LYS A 87 -9.60 -3.23 -19.01
C LYS A 87 -9.04 -3.33 -17.59
N GLU A 88 -8.43 -4.47 -17.24
CA GLU A 88 -7.87 -4.68 -15.90
C GLU A 88 -6.66 -3.78 -15.66
N CYS A 89 -5.79 -3.60 -16.66
CA CYS A 89 -4.72 -2.62 -16.58
C CYS A 89 -5.28 -1.22 -16.30
N SER A 90 -6.29 -0.79 -17.07
CA SER A 90 -6.94 0.51 -16.89
C SER A 90 -7.58 0.66 -15.50
N ASP A 91 -8.23 -0.38 -15.00
CA ASP A 91 -8.90 -0.37 -13.70
C ASP A 91 -7.86 -0.27 -12.57
N ILE A 92 -6.78 -1.07 -12.63
CA ILE A 92 -5.66 -1.01 -11.69
C ILE A 92 -5.01 0.37 -11.70
N GLU A 93 -4.69 0.91 -12.89
CA GLU A 93 -4.10 2.24 -13.03
C GLU A 93 -4.96 3.32 -12.36
N THR A 94 -6.29 3.26 -12.58
CA THR A 94 -7.24 4.24 -12.06
C THR A 94 -7.33 4.19 -10.54
N GLN A 95 -7.26 2.99 -9.93
CA GLN A 95 -7.24 2.88 -8.47
C GLN A 95 -5.91 3.34 -7.89
N CYS A 96 -4.78 2.95 -8.51
CA CYS A 96 -3.45 3.31 -8.05
C CYS A 96 -3.19 4.82 -8.11
N GLN A 97 -3.83 5.56 -9.03
CA GLN A 97 -3.78 7.03 -9.05
C GLN A 97 -4.27 7.71 -7.76
N LYS A 98 -5.07 7.03 -6.94
CA LYS A 98 -5.62 7.57 -5.70
C LYS A 98 -4.67 7.42 -4.50
N LEU A 99 -3.59 6.66 -4.67
CA LEU A 99 -2.57 6.44 -3.65
C LEU A 99 -1.63 7.63 -3.55
N LYS A 100 -1.31 8.03 -2.32
CA LYS A 100 -0.26 8.99 -2.03
C LYS A 100 1.11 8.29 -2.07
N PRO A 101 2.21 9.01 -2.40
CA PRO A 101 3.57 8.44 -2.43
C PRO A 101 3.97 7.66 -1.18
N CYS A 102 3.57 8.11 0.01
CA CYS A 102 3.88 7.46 1.28
C CYS A 102 3.13 6.13 1.52
N GLU A 103 2.05 5.86 0.79
CA GLU A 103 1.17 4.70 1.00
C GLU A 103 1.61 3.46 0.19
N TRP A 104 2.44 3.66 -0.83
CA TRP A 104 2.87 2.59 -1.74
C TRP A 104 3.58 1.46 -1.01
N LYS A 105 4.43 1.78 -0.03
CA LYS A 105 5.16 0.77 0.75
C LYS A 105 4.19 -0.16 1.49
N ASP A 106 3.19 0.41 2.16
CA ASP A 106 2.22 -0.36 2.93
C ASP A 106 1.32 -1.19 2.01
N CYS A 107 0.88 -0.61 0.90
CA CYS A 107 0.11 -1.31 -0.13
C CYS A 107 0.87 -2.52 -0.71
N ILE A 108 2.14 -2.34 -1.08
CA ILE A 108 2.97 -3.42 -1.66
C ILE A 108 3.22 -4.52 -0.62
N ASN A 109 3.49 -4.16 0.64
CA ASN A 109 3.72 -5.15 1.69
C ASN A 109 2.46 -5.97 1.97
N ALA A 110 1.31 -5.32 2.15
CA ALA A 110 0.03 -5.99 2.34
C ALA A 110 -0.31 -6.92 1.16
N TRP A 111 0.02 -6.50 -0.06
CA TRP A 111 -0.19 -7.33 -1.25
C TRP A 111 0.73 -8.55 -1.27
N ARG A 112 2.01 -8.40 -0.96
CA ARG A 112 2.96 -9.53 -0.87
C ARG A 112 2.55 -10.54 0.20
N GLU A 113 1.96 -10.09 1.30
CA GLU A 113 1.44 -10.97 2.35
C GLU A 113 0.17 -11.72 1.90
N ARG A 114 -0.69 -11.10 1.08
CA ARG A 114 -1.93 -11.71 0.58
C ARG A 114 -1.73 -12.56 -0.67
N LEU A 115 -0.69 -12.31 -1.45
CA LEU A 115 -0.46 -13.01 -2.71
C LEU A 115 -0.44 -14.55 -2.59
N PRO A 116 0.18 -15.18 -1.56
CA PRO A 116 0.20 -16.62 -1.41
C PRO A 116 -1.17 -17.27 -1.15
N THR A 117 -2.18 -16.49 -0.72
CA THR A 117 -3.52 -17.02 -0.43
C THR A 117 -4.41 -17.10 -1.66
N CYS A 118 -3.98 -16.51 -2.78
CA CYS A 118 -4.77 -16.46 -4.00
C CYS A 118 -4.71 -17.81 -4.75
N SER A 119 -5.87 -18.36 -5.07
CA SER A 119 -6.03 -19.66 -5.74
C SER A 119 -6.42 -19.54 -7.21
N THR A 120 -6.82 -18.36 -7.66
CA THR A 120 -7.18 -18.10 -9.05
C THR A 120 -6.52 -16.82 -9.55
N ARG A 121 -6.38 -16.72 -10.88
CA ARG A 121 -5.83 -15.53 -11.54
C ARG A 121 -6.67 -14.28 -11.26
N ASP A 122 -8.00 -14.44 -11.23
CA ASP A 122 -8.91 -13.32 -10.97
C ASP A 122 -8.81 -12.87 -9.51
N GLU A 123 -8.66 -13.79 -8.55
CA GLU A 123 -8.37 -13.46 -7.15
C GLU A 123 -7.07 -12.67 -6.97
N ILE A 124 -6.02 -12.94 -7.77
CA ILE A 124 -4.77 -12.15 -7.72
C ILE A 124 -5.05 -10.69 -8.08
N VAL A 125 -5.84 -10.45 -9.11
CA VAL A 125 -6.18 -9.10 -9.58
C VAL A 125 -7.11 -8.40 -8.58
N GLU A 126 -8.17 -9.08 -8.15
CA GLU A 126 -9.14 -8.55 -7.18
C GLU A 126 -8.48 -8.25 -5.83
N SER A 127 -7.65 -9.17 -5.30
CA SER A 127 -6.97 -8.96 -4.03
C SER A 127 -6.02 -7.76 -4.05
N PHE A 128 -5.34 -7.50 -5.17
CA PHE A 128 -4.52 -6.30 -5.33
C PHE A 128 -5.40 -5.04 -5.30
N MET A 129 -6.47 -5.00 -6.09
CA MET A 129 -7.39 -3.86 -6.12
C MET A 129 -8.02 -3.58 -4.75
N ASP A 130 -8.43 -4.62 -4.03
CA ASP A 130 -9.00 -4.51 -2.69
C ASP A 130 -8.01 -3.90 -1.70
N ILE A 131 -6.73 -4.25 -1.79
CA ILE A 131 -5.68 -3.69 -0.93
C ILE A 131 -5.46 -2.21 -1.24
N VAL A 132 -5.43 -1.82 -2.52
CA VAL A 132 -5.33 -0.42 -2.92
C VAL A 132 -6.51 0.38 -2.35
N VAL A 133 -7.74 -0.12 -2.54
CA VAL A 133 -8.96 0.52 -2.04
C VAL A 133 -8.96 0.59 -0.51
N THR A 134 -8.57 -0.49 0.17
CA THR A 134 -8.49 -0.53 1.63
C THR A 134 -7.48 0.49 2.15
N THR A 135 -6.31 0.59 1.53
CA THR A 135 -5.27 1.55 1.90
C THR A 135 -5.79 2.98 1.79
N VAL A 136 -6.41 3.32 0.66
CA VAL A 136 -7.04 4.63 0.45
C VAL A 136 -8.13 4.91 1.49
N ASN A 137 -8.99 3.93 1.79
CA ASN A 137 -10.06 4.08 2.77
C ASN A 137 -9.52 4.24 4.20
N THR A 138 -8.44 3.54 4.56
CA THR A 138 -7.83 3.69 5.89
C THR A 138 -7.30 5.09 6.12
N ARG A 139 -6.72 5.74 5.09
CA ARG A 139 -6.35 7.15 5.15
C ARG A 139 -7.58 8.02 5.37
N ILE A 140 -8.59 7.89 4.51
CA ILE A 140 -9.81 8.72 4.57
C ILE A 140 -10.46 8.61 5.96
N ASN A 141 -10.55 7.40 6.50
CA ASN A 141 -11.12 7.17 7.82
C ASN A 141 -10.29 7.82 8.95
N ARG A 142 -8.96 7.80 8.87
CA ARG A 142 -8.08 8.50 9.83
C ARG A 142 -8.25 10.03 9.74
N GLU A 143 -8.31 10.57 8.53
CA GLU A 143 -8.54 12.01 8.32
C GLU A 143 -9.90 12.45 8.89
N LEU A 144 -10.96 11.66 8.67
CA LEU A 144 -12.30 11.92 9.23
C LEU A 144 -12.34 11.82 10.77
N GLN A 145 -11.59 10.90 11.37
CA GLN A 145 -11.50 10.78 12.83
C GLN A 145 -10.89 12.04 13.47
N MET A 146 -9.81 12.56 12.90
CA MET A 146 -9.19 13.80 13.40
C MET A 146 -10.14 15.00 13.34
N ILE A 147 -10.95 15.12 12.27
CA ILE A 147 -11.95 16.18 12.15
C ILE A 147 -13.03 16.05 13.23
N ARG A 148 -13.54 14.83 13.45
CA ARG A 148 -14.56 14.56 14.47
C ARG A 148 -14.07 14.89 15.89
N GLU A 149 -12.81 14.61 16.18
CA GLU A 149 -12.20 14.92 17.48
C GLU A 149 -12.00 16.43 17.67
N ALA A 150 -11.66 17.17 16.60
CA ALA A 150 -11.50 18.63 16.64
C ALA A 150 -12.82 19.38 16.90
N ASP A 151 -13.95 18.86 16.42
CA ASP A 151 -15.28 19.44 16.62
C ASP A 151 -15.94 19.02 17.95
N THR A 152 -15.29 18.15 18.73
CA THR A 152 -15.80 17.80 20.06
C THR A 152 -15.52 18.98 21.01
N PRO A 153 -16.56 19.69 21.50
CA PRO A 153 -16.36 20.80 22.41
C PRO A 153 -15.58 20.27 23.63
N PRO A 154 -14.60 21.02 24.15
CA PRO A 154 -13.90 20.62 25.35
C PRO A 154 -14.97 20.28 26.39
N GLN A 155 -14.99 19.02 26.84
CA GLN A 155 -15.87 18.65 27.94
C GLN A 155 -15.57 19.66 29.04
N ARG A 156 -16.56 20.51 29.34
CA ARG A 156 -16.54 21.37 30.51
C ARG A 156 -16.30 20.38 31.64
N MET A 157 -15.07 20.34 32.15
CA MET A 157 -14.76 19.55 33.32
C MET A 157 -15.67 20.11 34.40
N THR A 158 -16.78 19.45 34.65
CA THR A 158 -17.57 19.71 35.84
C THR A 158 -16.59 19.47 36.97
N PRO A 159 -16.33 20.49 37.80
CA PRO A 159 -15.42 20.35 38.93
C PRO A 159 -15.78 19.07 39.68
N PRO A 160 -14.79 18.25 40.10
CA PRO A 160 -15.10 17.11 40.93
C PRO A 160 -15.93 17.60 42.10
N GLU A 161 -17.15 17.06 42.25
CA GLU A 161 -17.99 17.31 43.40
C GLU A 161 -17.20 16.85 44.62
N TYR A 162 -16.52 17.81 45.26
CA TYR A 162 -15.89 17.64 46.55
C TYR A 162 -17.03 17.39 47.54
N SER A 163 -17.42 16.12 47.67
CA SER A 163 -18.20 15.64 48.79
C SER A 163 -17.35 15.84 50.04
N ARG A 164 -17.48 17.02 50.66
CA ARG A 164 -16.94 17.33 51.98
C ARG A 164 -17.62 16.40 52.99
N SER A 165 -17.02 15.25 53.25
CA SER A 165 -17.14 14.61 54.56
C SER A 165 -16.27 15.41 55.52
N VAL A 166 -16.92 16.27 56.32
CA VAL A 166 -16.28 16.97 57.43
C VAL A 166 -16.05 15.95 58.53
N SER A 167 -14.82 15.51 58.73
CA SER A 167 -14.42 14.82 59.96
C SER A 167 -12.99 15.18 60.31
N GLU A 168 -12.93 15.99 61.35
CA GLU A 168 -11.93 16.09 62.40
C GLU A 168 -10.48 16.50 62.07
N LEU A 169 -10.19 17.67 62.64
CA LEU A 169 -8.91 18.30 62.87
C LEU A 169 -7.93 17.34 63.56
N SER A 170 -6.71 17.25 63.04
CA SER A 170 -5.53 17.02 63.88
C SER A 170 -4.38 17.87 63.37
N VAL A 171 -3.99 18.77 64.26
CA VAL A 171 -3.00 19.81 64.14
C VAL A 171 -1.62 19.18 64.22
N LEU A 172 -0.78 19.31 63.19
CA LEU A 172 0.67 19.28 63.38
C LEU A 172 1.35 20.35 62.53
N SER A 173 1.62 21.44 63.25
CA SER A 173 2.67 22.43 63.01
C SER A 173 3.99 21.78 62.66
N LEU A 174 4.57 22.11 61.51
CA LEU A 174 6.02 22.09 61.31
C LEU A 174 6.44 23.27 60.41
N ARG A 175 7.08 24.25 61.07
CA ARG A 175 7.88 25.31 60.46
C ARG A 175 8.98 24.71 59.61
N PHE A 176 9.21 25.25 58.42
CA PHE A 176 10.55 25.35 57.85
C PHE A 176 10.78 26.75 57.26
N PRO A 177 11.88 27.44 57.64
CA PRO A 177 12.22 28.76 57.13
C PRO A 177 12.92 28.66 55.77
N GLY A 178 12.84 29.77 55.03
CA GLY A 178 13.10 29.85 53.61
C GLY A 178 14.53 29.65 53.13
N ILE A 179 14.64 29.51 51.81
CA ILE A 179 15.83 29.78 51.03
C ILE A 179 15.42 30.55 49.77
N ALA A 180 16.27 31.51 49.46
CA ALA A 180 16.05 32.64 48.59
C ALA A 180 16.08 32.33 47.09
N LEU A 181 15.50 33.30 46.39
CA LEU A 181 15.64 33.66 44.98
C LEU A 181 17.05 33.43 44.41
N SER A 182 17.10 32.91 43.19
CA SER A 182 18.19 33.17 42.25
C SER A 182 17.72 32.87 40.82
N SER A 183 17.39 33.93 40.09
CA SER A 183 17.31 33.93 38.62
C SER A 183 18.71 33.90 38.03
N PRO A 184 18.88 33.25 36.88
CA PRO A 184 19.62 33.89 35.80
C PRO A 184 18.96 33.59 34.44
N ASN A 185 19.19 34.29 33.34
CA ASN A 185 19.84 35.56 33.04
C ASN A 185 19.52 35.73 31.54
N ILE A 186 18.90 36.84 31.18
CA ILE A 186 18.69 37.24 29.79
C ILE A 186 20.07 37.57 29.22
N ARG A 187 20.46 36.92 28.12
CA ARG A 187 21.50 37.46 27.24
C ARG A 187 20.96 37.58 25.82
N ASP A 188 21.04 38.83 25.41
CA ASP A 188 20.76 39.45 24.15
C ASP A 188 21.60 38.92 22.97
N PHE A 189 21.04 39.13 21.77
CA PHE A 189 21.67 39.61 20.53
C PHE A 189 23.04 39.04 20.10
N ASN A 190 23.14 38.48 18.89
CA ASN A 190 23.44 39.29 17.69
C ASN A 190 23.34 38.45 16.39
N GLU A 191 22.96 39.12 15.32
CA GLU A 191 22.80 38.63 13.94
C GLU A 191 24.15 38.81 13.15
N PRO A 192 24.16 38.79 11.80
CA PRO A 192 24.77 37.80 10.92
C PRO A 192 26.19 38.16 10.41
N SER A 193 26.85 37.24 9.68
CA SER A 193 28.01 37.57 8.85
C SER A 193 28.01 36.78 7.54
N ASP A 194 27.80 37.53 6.45
CA ASP A 194 28.35 37.44 5.10
C ASP A 194 29.05 36.15 4.64
N ILE A 195 28.55 35.60 3.52
CA ILE A 195 29.33 34.77 2.59
C ILE A 195 29.42 35.56 1.28
N VAL A 196 30.66 35.89 0.91
CA VAL A 196 31.09 36.32 -0.43
C VAL A 196 31.32 35.09 -1.29
#